data_AF-A0A0D9QM53-F1
#
_entry.id   AF-A0A0D9QM53-F1
#
_cell.length_a   1.000
_cell.length_b   1.000
_cell.length_c   1.000
_cell.angle_alpha   90.00
_cell.angle_beta   90.00
_cell.angle_gamma   90.00
#
_symmetry.space_group_name_H-M   'P 1'
#
loop_
_entity.id
_entity.type
_entity.pdbx_description
1 polymer ?
#
loop_
_entity_poly.entity_id
_entity_poly.type
_entity_poly.pdbx_seq_one_letter_code
_entity_poly.pdbx_strand_id
1 'polypeptide(L)'
;MNWKKALSLAGGAAAVVALTYMLMKDDDSHDEKDDENEKKKKKDGKMNKDGNRIIKGESMTREDLLQLLNEMLKLQTDMKNIVKDLIVVAKNNGYDFMSVYNVAKTYNTVDPLGKYQIEMPEFDKVVENYHFDPEVKETVSKLMSSQENYYANMSETATLSVDKIIEIHHFMLNELYKIDPEFKKIPNKHELDPKLIALVIQSIVSAKVEEEFNLTSEDVEASIANQQYALTSNMEFARVNIQMQTIMNKFMGHPHKDLNNLLLQFRGKNKTNKTINGTMKMRKDNITFLLGIIASILLLVVGGMLDSVNYILGCYIFVGLALTVYTILAFLVPSTKKSRDFVFSYGVTTACMFVISLMIHIVITDWKVKSSCNYNSGNCTKYIFISVCGFASSFCFLGASIMTFKVLRVW
;
A
#
# COMPACT_ATOMS: atom_id res chain seq x y z
N MET A 1 0.35 -1.95 -7.09
CA MET A 1 0.02 -2.08 -5.65
C MET A 1 0.93 -3.17 -5.10
N ASN A 2 1.68 -2.92 -4.03
CA ASN A 2 2.63 -3.92 -3.51
C ASN A 2 1.81 -5.05 -2.88
N TRP A 3 1.89 -6.28 -3.38
CA TRP A 3 1.10 -7.41 -2.90
C TRP A 3 1.36 -7.70 -1.42
N LYS A 4 2.53 -7.35 -0.86
CA LYS A 4 2.80 -7.36 0.58
C LYS A 4 1.90 -6.40 1.35
N LYS A 5 1.60 -5.25 0.74
CA LYS A 5 0.63 -4.28 1.28
C LYS A 5 -0.79 -4.78 1.08
N ALA A 6 -1.10 -5.47 -0.04
CA ALA A 6 -2.41 -6.06 -0.24
C ALA A 6 -2.68 -7.18 0.77
N LEU A 7 -1.72 -8.09 0.98
CA LEU A 7 -1.79 -9.19 1.95
C LEU A 7 -1.88 -8.69 3.40
N SER A 8 -1.10 -7.66 3.76
CA SER A 8 -1.17 -7.04 5.11
C SER A 8 -2.34 -6.08 5.34
N LEU A 9 -2.94 -5.50 4.28
CA LEU A 9 -4.11 -4.63 4.37
C LEU A 9 -5.44 -5.38 4.23
N ALA A 10 -5.48 -6.49 3.49
CA ALA A 10 -6.65 -7.36 3.34
C ALA A 10 -6.80 -8.32 4.53
N GLY A 11 -5.69 -8.75 5.13
CA GLY A 11 -5.66 -9.77 6.18
C GLY A 11 -5.57 -9.20 7.60
N GLY A 12 -6.62 -8.53 8.08
CA GLY A 12 -6.74 -8.17 9.50
C GLY A 12 -6.82 -9.39 10.45
N ALA A 13 -6.99 -10.60 9.90
CA ALA A 13 -7.00 -11.81 10.69
C ALA A 13 -5.62 -12.45 10.81
N ALA A 14 -5.29 -12.74 12.06
CA ALA A 14 -4.51 -13.88 12.53
C ALA A 14 -3.76 -14.70 11.45
N ALA A 15 -4.42 -15.54 10.64
CA ALA A 15 -3.80 -16.50 9.70
C ALA A 15 -2.80 -15.89 8.73
N VAL A 16 -3.02 -14.64 8.35
CA VAL A 16 -2.15 -13.95 7.39
C VAL A 16 -0.87 -13.48 8.05
N VAL A 17 -0.82 -13.25 9.37
CA VAL A 17 0.38 -12.76 10.06
C VAL A 17 1.46 -13.84 10.13
N ALA A 18 1.14 -15.09 10.50
CA ALA A 18 2.12 -16.18 10.51
C ALA A 18 2.58 -16.54 9.09
N LEU A 19 1.67 -16.57 8.11
CA LEU A 19 2.02 -16.81 6.72
C LEU A 19 2.89 -15.68 6.15
N THR A 20 2.52 -14.42 6.40
CA THR A 20 3.29 -13.24 6.00
C THR A 20 4.67 -13.27 6.65
N TYR A 21 4.77 -13.66 7.92
CA TYR A 21 6.05 -13.80 8.61
C TYR A 21 6.89 -14.97 8.08
N MET A 22 6.28 -16.14 7.82
CA MET A 22 6.96 -17.28 7.21
C MET A 22 7.54 -16.93 5.85
N LEU A 23 6.80 -16.16 5.05
CA LEU A 23 7.18 -15.72 3.72
C LEU A 23 8.11 -14.50 3.72
N MET A 24 8.07 -13.61 4.72
CA MET A 24 8.87 -12.38 4.74
C MET A 24 10.20 -12.48 5.50
N LYS A 25 10.53 -13.63 6.10
CA LYS A 25 11.80 -13.75 6.83
C LYS A 25 12.95 -13.95 5.83
N ASP A 26 13.78 -12.92 5.72
CA ASP A 26 15.11 -13.00 5.13
C ASP A 26 15.96 -13.93 6.02
N ASP A 27 16.39 -15.07 5.50
CA ASP A 27 17.30 -15.97 6.21
C ASP A 27 18.71 -15.33 6.18
N ASP A 28 19.03 -14.51 7.17
CA ASP A 28 20.40 -14.05 7.48
C ASP A 28 21.26 -15.22 8.01
N SER A 29 21.41 -16.28 7.23
CA SER A 29 22.37 -17.35 7.49
C SER A 29 23.03 -17.82 6.19
N HIS A 30 23.76 -16.92 5.55
CA HIS A 30 24.88 -17.30 4.70
C HIS A 30 26.17 -17.11 5.51
N ASP A 31 26.58 -18.17 6.21
CA ASP A 31 27.99 -18.34 6.56
C ASP A 31 28.77 -18.57 5.26
N GLU A 32 29.20 -17.49 4.61
CA GLU A 32 30.21 -17.53 3.58
C GLU A 32 31.53 -17.97 4.22
N LYS A 33 31.85 -19.25 4.05
CA LYS A 33 33.25 -19.68 4.05
C LYS A 33 33.69 -19.78 2.60
N ASP A 34 34.43 -18.77 2.20
CA ASP A 34 35.30 -18.78 1.04
C ASP A 34 36.16 -20.05 1.06
N ASP A 35 36.09 -20.83 -0.02
CA ASP A 35 37.20 -21.66 -0.44
C ASP A 35 37.32 -21.57 -1.97
N GLU A 36 38.18 -20.64 -2.39
CA GLU A 36 38.81 -20.65 -3.70
C GLU A 36 39.67 -21.90 -3.85
N ASN A 37 39.31 -22.82 -4.75
CA ASN A 37 40.19 -23.55 -5.68
C ASN A 37 39.49 -24.80 -6.24
N GLU A 38 39.18 -24.81 -7.54
CA GLU A 38 39.93 -25.62 -8.52
C GLU A 38 39.30 -25.59 -9.92
N LYS A 39 40.20 -25.58 -10.90
CA LYS A 39 39.98 -25.44 -12.34
C LYS A 39 39.51 -26.75 -12.98
N LYS A 40 38.67 -26.59 -14.02
CA LYS A 40 38.61 -27.37 -15.28
C LYS A 40 38.53 -28.90 -15.19
N LYS A 41 37.41 -29.46 -15.67
CA LYS A 41 37.40 -30.52 -16.72
C LYS A 41 36.01 -30.65 -17.38
N LYS A 42 35.96 -30.47 -18.70
CA LYS A 42 34.87 -30.90 -19.59
C LYS A 42 34.81 -32.43 -19.64
N LYS A 43 33.61 -33.03 -19.61
CA LYS A 43 33.16 -34.01 -20.62
C LYS A 43 31.70 -34.41 -20.44
N ASP A 44 31.06 -34.63 -21.59
CA ASP A 44 29.70 -35.10 -21.80
C ASP A 44 29.34 -36.39 -21.06
N GLY A 45 28.08 -36.52 -20.64
CA GLY A 45 27.56 -37.74 -20.04
C GLY A 45 26.11 -37.60 -19.55
N LYS A 46 25.17 -37.92 -20.43
CA LYS A 46 23.73 -38.09 -20.19
C LYS A 46 23.47 -39.11 -19.07
N MET A 47 22.83 -38.72 -17.96
CA MET A 47 21.96 -39.61 -17.18
C MET A 47 21.11 -38.88 -16.13
N ASN A 48 19.87 -39.36 -15.99
CA ASN A 48 18.83 -39.01 -15.03
C ASN A 48 19.35 -38.63 -13.63
N LYS A 49 18.78 -37.57 -13.07
CA LYS A 49 18.67 -37.40 -11.62
C LYS A 49 17.48 -36.50 -11.28
N ASP A 50 16.39 -37.13 -10.87
CA ASP A 50 15.54 -36.59 -9.81
C ASP A 50 16.45 -36.24 -8.64
N GLY A 51 16.63 -34.96 -8.41
CA GLY A 51 17.59 -34.46 -7.45
C GLY A 51 17.38 -32.97 -7.31
N ASN A 52 16.50 -32.63 -6.35
CA ASN A 52 16.41 -31.36 -5.64
C ASN A 52 17.29 -30.25 -6.25
N ARG A 53 16.85 -29.68 -7.39
CA ARG A 53 17.58 -28.58 -8.01
C ARG A 53 17.33 -27.35 -7.16
N ILE A 54 18.39 -26.83 -6.56
CA ILE A 54 18.43 -25.50 -5.99
C ILE A 54 18.52 -24.54 -7.18
N ILE A 55 17.44 -23.80 -7.46
CA ILE A 55 17.31 -22.96 -8.65
C ILE A 55 17.34 -21.51 -8.20
N LYS A 56 18.45 -20.80 -8.47
CA LYS A 56 18.56 -19.34 -8.24
C LYS A 56 17.59 -18.59 -9.14
N GLY A 57 16.97 -17.51 -8.65
CA GLY A 57 15.84 -16.84 -9.32
C GLY A 57 16.13 -16.31 -10.73
N GLU A 58 17.37 -15.95 -11.06
CA GLU A 58 17.77 -15.59 -12.44
C GLU A 58 17.68 -16.75 -13.46
N SER A 59 17.63 -18.00 -12.99
CA SER A 59 17.55 -19.22 -13.81
C SER A 59 16.21 -19.94 -13.71
N MET A 60 15.23 -19.36 -13.00
CA MET A 60 13.93 -19.97 -12.77
C MET A 60 13.16 -20.11 -14.08
N THR A 61 12.86 -21.35 -14.46
CA THR A 61 12.04 -21.61 -15.65
C THR A 61 10.57 -21.36 -15.36
N ARG A 62 9.75 -21.36 -16.42
CA ARG A 62 8.29 -21.25 -16.32
C ARG A 62 7.72 -22.36 -15.41
N GLU A 63 8.18 -23.58 -15.60
CA GLU A 63 7.73 -24.76 -14.86
C GLU A 63 8.13 -24.67 -13.39
N ASP A 64 9.35 -24.18 -13.10
CA ASP A 64 9.83 -23.98 -11.74
C ASP A 64 9.01 -22.90 -11.01
N LEU A 65 8.67 -21.81 -11.70
CA LEU A 65 7.80 -20.76 -11.15
C LEU A 65 6.39 -21.30 -10.86
N LEU A 66 5.80 -22.05 -11.79
CA LEU A 66 4.49 -22.66 -11.56
C LEU A 66 4.52 -23.66 -10.40
N GLN A 67 5.60 -24.44 -10.26
CA GLN A 67 5.76 -25.33 -9.12
C GLN A 67 5.86 -24.54 -7.81
N LEU A 68 6.69 -23.49 -7.76
CA LEU A 68 6.81 -22.61 -6.59
C LEU A 68 5.46 -21.99 -6.21
N LEU A 69 4.72 -21.44 -7.18
CA LEU A 69 3.40 -20.84 -6.94
C LEU A 69 2.40 -21.87 -6.38
N ASN A 70 2.41 -23.10 -6.89
CA ASN A 70 1.57 -24.18 -6.38
C ASN A 70 2.00 -24.64 -4.98
N GLU A 71 3.30 -24.69 -4.68
CA GLU A 71 3.81 -24.96 -3.33
C GLU A 71 3.40 -23.86 -2.33
N MET A 72 3.39 -22.59 -2.76
CA MET A 72 2.87 -21.47 -1.96
C MET A 72 1.36 -21.57 -1.70
N LEU A 73 0.57 -21.92 -2.73
CA LEU A 73 -0.88 -22.18 -2.58
C LEU A 73 -1.15 -23.34 -1.62
N LYS A 74 -0.35 -24.40 -1.70
CA LYS A 74 -0.42 -25.52 -0.77
C LYS A 74 -0.08 -25.08 0.65
N LEU A 75 1.00 -24.31 0.84
CA LEU A 75 1.36 -23.77 2.16
C LEU A 75 0.25 -22.91 2.77
N GLN A 76 -0.44 -22.08 1.97
CA GLN A 76 -1.60 -21.32 2.46
C GLN A 76 -2.69 -22.25 3.03
N THR A 77 -2.98 -23.34 2.34
CA THR A 77 -3.99 -24.33 2.76
C THR A 77 -3.53 -25.13 3.98
N ASP A 78 -2.28 -25.60 3.98
CA ASP A 78 -1.70 -26.36 5.08
C ASP A 78 -1.65 -25.49 6.34
N MET A 79 -1.23 -24.24 6.24
CA MET A 79 -1.17 -23.32 7.38
C MET A 79 -2.55 -23.03 7.98
N LYS A 80 -3.57 -22.91 7.13
CA LYS A 80 -4.96 -22.77 7.61
C LYS A 80 -5.39 -23.98 8.44
N ASN A 81 -5.11 -25.19 7.97
CA ASN A 81 -5.45 -26.41 8.71
C ASN A 81 -4.67 -26.53 10.01
N ILE A 82 -3.38 -26.19 9.99
CA ILE A 82 -2.53 -26.15 11.19
C ILE A 82 -3.10 -25.18 12.23
N VAL A 83 -3.50 -23.98 11.81
CA VAL A 83 -4.11 -22.99 12.72
C VAL A 83 -5.40 -23.53 13.35
N LYS A 84 -6.25 -24.22 12.58
CA LYS A 84 -7.47 -24.86 13.12
C LYS A 84 -7.16 -25.91 14.18
N ASP A 85 -6.21 -26.79 13.88
CA ASP A 85 -5.81 -27.82 14.82
C ASP A 85 -5.23 -27.19 16.09
N LEU A 86 -4.37 -26.18 15.95
CA LEU A 86 -3.79 -25.46 17.07
C LEU A 86 -4.80 -24.65 17.87
N ILE A 87 -5.89 -24.16 17.27
CA ILE A 87 -7.02 -23.55 17.99
C ILE A 87 -7.66 -24.57 18.94
N VAL A 88 -7.92 -25.80 18.45
CA VAL A 88 -8.47 -26.88 19.28
C VAL A 88 -7.50 -27.26 20.40
N VAL A 89 -6.21 -27.37 20.08
CA VAL A 89 -5.16 -27.63 21.07
C VAL A 89 -5.11 -26.53 22.13
N ALA A 90 -5.19 -25.26 21.72
CA ALA A 90 -5.18 -24.12 22.64
C ALA A 90 -6.36 -24.17 23.61
N LYS A 91 -7.57 -24.45 23.12
CA LYS A 91 -8.77 -24.62 23.96
C LYS A 91 -8.60 -25.75 24.97
N ASN A 92 -8.12 -26.91 24.51
CA ASN A 92 -7.97 -28.10 25.36
C ASN A 92 -6.86 -27.98 26.41
N ASN A 93 -5.87 -27.11 26.19
CA ASN A 93 -4.74 -26.89 27.11
C ASN A 93 -4.87 -25.58 27.91
N GLY A 94 -6.08 -25.02 28.01
CA GLY A 94 -6.31 -23.80 28.80
C GLY A 94 -5.52 -22.59 28.32
N TYR A 95 -5.23 -22.52 27.03
CA TYR A 95 -4.45 -21.47 26.38
C TYR A 95 -2.97 -21.36 26.81
N ASP A 96 -2.40 -22.42 27.39
CA ASP A 96 -0.98 -22.43 27.77
C ASP A 96 -0.05 -22.35 26.55
N PHE A 97 0.81 -21.33 26.54
CA PHE A 97 1.70 -21.04 25.42
C PHE A 97 2.62 -22.22 25.07
N MET A 98 3.29 -22.80 26.07
CA MET A 98 4.31 -23.83 25.82
C MET A 98 3.70 -25.15 25.37
N SER A 99 2.51 -25.49 25.88
CA SER A 99 1.76 -26.67 25.45
C SER A 99 1.38 -26.57 23.97
N VAL A 100 0.86 -25.41 23.54
CA VAL A 100 0.54 -25.16 22.12
C VAL A 100 1.81 -25.12 21.26
N TYR A 101 2.88 -24.50 21.75
CA TYR A 101 4.17 -24.43 21.03
C TYR A 101 4.79 -25.81 20.77
N ASN A 102 4.74 -26.71 21.74
CA ASN A 102 5.28 -28.05 21.59
C ASN A 102 4.54 -28.85 20.51
N VAL A 103 3.22 -28.67 20.39
CA VAL A 103 2.44 -29.26 19.30
C VAL A 103 2.75 -28.56 17.97
N ALA A 104 2.84 -27.23 17.96
CA ALA A 104 3.19 -26.45 16.77
C ALA A 104 4.51 -26.91 16.13
N LYS A 105 5.51 -27.26 16.95
CA LYS A 105 6.82 -27.76 16.51
C LYS A 105 6.74 -29.10 15.75
N THR A 106 5.67 -29.88 15.92
CA THR A 106 5.49 -31.16 15.23
C THR A 106 5.02 -31.00 13.78
N TYR A 107 4.49 -29.82 13.44
CA TYR A 107 4.11 -29.51 12.07
C TYR A 107 5.34 -29.14 11.24
N ASN A 108 5.56 -29.89 10.17
CA ASN A 108 6.66 -29.64 9.24
C ASN A 108 6.19 -28.73 8.11
N THR A 109 6.33 -27.43 8.28
CA THR A 109 6.00 -26.43 7.25
C THR A 109 7.28 -26.02 6.54
N VAL A 110 7.46 -26.49 5.31
CA VAL A 110 8.59 -26.09 4.46
C VAL A 110 8.25 -24.77 3.80
N ASP A 111 9.13 -23.78 3.95
CA ASP A 111 9.04 -22.50 3.26
C ASP A 111 9.41 -22.67 1.77
N PRO A 112 8.46 -22.50 0.84
CA PRO A 112 8.72 -22.66 -0.58
C PRO A 112 9.77 -21.69 -1.09
N LEU A 113 9.81 -20.44 -0.61
CA LEU A 113 10.78 -19.48 -1.12
C LEU A 113 12.18 -19.78 -0.62
N GLY A 114 12.32 -20.15 0.66
CA GLY A 114 13.57 -20.66 1.22
C GLY A 114 14.06 -21.93 0.51
N LYS A 115 13.16 -22.85 0.16
CA LYS A 115 13.49 -24.07 -0.61
C LYS A 115 14.10 -23.74 -1.98
N TYR A 116 13.61 -22.71 -2.64
CA TYR A 116 14.15 -22.25 -3.93
C TYR A 116 15.28 -21.22 -3.77
N GLN A 117 15.62 -20.80 -2.54
CA GLN A 117 16.60 -19.73 -2.26
C GLN A 117 16.27 -18.43 -3.00
N ILE A 118 14.99 -18.10 -3.10
CA ILE A 118 14.52 -16.89 -3.77
C ILE A 118 14.00 -15.94 -2.72
N GLU A 119 14.59 -14.75 -2.66
CA GLU A 119 14.06 -13.67 -1.85
C GLU A 119 12.86 -13.01 -2.51
N MET A 120 12.02 -12.36 -1.70
CA MET A 120 10.81 -11.71 -2.19
C MET A 120 11.01 -10.67 -3.31
N PRO A 121 12.03 -9.80 -3.29
CA PRO A 121 12.25 -8.87 -4.40
C PRO A 121 12.65 -9.56 -5.70
N GLU A 122 13.29 -10.73 -5.60
CA GLU A 122 13.65 -11.55 -6.74
C GLU A 122 12.43 -12.30 -7.28
N PHE A 123 11.59 -12.85 -6.39
CA PHE A 123 10.31 -13.46 -6.75
C PHE A 123 9.42 -12.49 -7.55
N ASP A 124 9.30 -11.24 -7.12
CA ASP A 124 8.52 -10.21 -7.84
C ASP A 124 9.01 -10.04 -9.29
N LYS A 125 10.33 -9.98 -9.49
CA LYS A 125 10.94 -9.88 -10.84
C LYS A 125 10.70 -11.12 -11.68
N VAL A 126 10.80 -12.31 -11.08
CA VAL A 126 10.56 -13.58 -11.77
C VAL A 126 9.10 -13.64 -12.24
N VAL A 127 8.14 -13.28 -11.39
CA VAL A 127 6.72 -13.21 -11.78
C VAL A 127 6.50 -12.20 -12.90
N GLU A 128 7.14 -11.03 -12.85
CA GLU A 128 7.08 -10.02 -13.91
C GLU A 128 7.62 -10.56 -15.26
N ASN A 129 8.65 -11.39 -15.27
CA ASN A 129 9.18 -11.98 -16.50
C ASN A 129 8.16 -12.90 -17.22
N TYR A 130 7.20 -13.46 -16.48
CA TYR A 130 6.18 -14.38 -17.00
C TYR A 130 4.76 -13.78 -16.99
N HIS A 131 4.60 -12.45 -16.87
CA HIS A 131 3.28 -11.82 -16.71
C HIS A 131 2.31 -12.00 -17.90
N PHE A 132 2.82 -12.33 -19.09
CA PHE A 132 2.01 -12.65 -20.27
C PHE A 132 1.58 -14.11 -20.34
N ASP A 133 2.15 -14.99 -19.52
CA ASP A 133 1.77 -16.40 -19.49
C ASP A 133 0.40 -16.56 -18.79
N PRO A 134 -0.59 -17.17 -19.46
CA PRO A 134 -1.95 -17.25 -18.93
C PRO A 134 -2.04 -18.13 -17.68
N GLU A 135 -1.24 -19.20 -17.59
CA GLU A 135 -1.25 -20.14 -16.46
C GLU A 135 -0.55 -19.55 -15.25
N VAL A 136 0.58 -18.86 -15.45
CA VAL A 136 1.26 -18.10 -14.39
C VAL A 136 0.33 -16.99 -13.89
N LYS A 137 -0.29 -16.24 -14.79
CA LYS A 137 -1.25 -15.19 -14.42
C LYS A 137 -2.43 -15.74 -13.64
N GLU A 138 -3.00 -16.88 -14.06
CA GLU A 138 -4.08 -17.54 -13.33
C GLU A 138 -3.63 -18.01 -11.96
N THR A 139 -2.45 -18.63 -11.84
CA THR A 139 -1.94 -19.15 -10.57
C THR A 139 -1.56 -18.02 -9.61
N VAL A 140 -0.96 -16.94 -10.11
CA VAL A 140 -0.73 -15.70 -9.34
C VAL A 140 -2.07 -15.09 -8.92
N SER A 141 -3.04 -15.02 -9.83
CA SER A 141 -4.39 -14.54 -9.49
C SER A 141 -5.03 -15.42 -8.43
N LYS A 142 -4.88 -16.74 -8.47
CA LYS A 142 -5.34 -17.67 -7.43
C LYS A 142 -4.59 -17.46 -6.12
N LEU A 143 -3.28 -17.20 -6.14
CA LEU A 143 -2.51 -16.92 -4.93
C LEU A 143 -2.92 -15.59 -4.27
N MET A 144 -3.32 -14.61 -5.09
CA MET A 144 -3.82 -13.30 -4.64
C MET A 144 -5.30 -13.37 -4.19
N SER A 145 -6.11 -14.19 -4.88
CA SER A 145 -7.55 -14.30 -4.67
C SER A 145 -7.96 -15.55 -3.90
N SER A 146 -7.05 -16.42 -3.47
CA SER A 146 -7.36 -17.54 -2.57
C SER A 146 -7.96 -17.05 -1.26
N GLN A 147 -7.76 -15.77 -0.93
CA GLN A 147 -8.44 -15.07 0.15
C GLN A 147 -9.80 -14.47 -0.27
N GLU A 148 -10.00 -14.06 -1.53
CA GLU A 148 -11.25 -13.41 -2.00
C GLU A 148 -12.28 -14.42 -2.56
N ASN A 149 -11.86 -15.37 -3.38
CA ASN A 149 -12.71 -16.37 -4.04
C ASN A 149 -13.14 -17.53 -3.13
N TYR A 150 -12.49 -17.70 -1.98
CA TYR A 150 -12.89 -18.72 -1.00
C TYR A 150 -14.18 -18.35 -0.26
N TYR A 151 -14.42 -17.04 -0.07
CA TYR A 151 -15.60 -16.52 0.65
C TYR A 151 -16.79 -16.18 -0.27
N ALA A 152 -16.63 -16.33 -1.59
CA ALA A 152 -17.72 -16.11 -2.57
C ALA A 152 -18.91 -17.07 -2.39
N ASN A 153 -18.73 -18.18 -1.66
CA ASN A 153 -19.78 -19.15 -1.34
C ASN A 153 -20.32 -19.04 0.10
N MET A 154 -19.93 -18.02 0.88
CA MET A 154 -20.55 -17.79 2.18
C MET A 154 -21.98 -17.26 2.01
N SER A 155 -22.93 -17.87 2.71
CA SER A 155 -24.28 -17.33 2.77
C SER A 155 -24.26 -15.90 3.32
N GLU A 156 -25.13 -15.02 2.84
CA GLU A 156 -25.32 -13.63 3.29
C GLU A 156 -25.52 -13.46 4.81
N THR A 157 -25.63 -14.55 5.58
CA THR A 157 -26.05 -14.53 6.98
C THR A 157 -24.96 -14.21 8.02
N ALA A 158 -23.68 -14.07 7.64
CA ALA A 158 -22.59 -13.83 8.59
C ALA A 158 -21.68 -12.64 8.28
N THR A 159 -22.10 -11.68 7.44
CA THR A 159 -21.28 -10.49 7.19
C THR A 159 -21.30 -9.56 8.40
N LEU A 160 -20.21 -9.50 9.15
CA LEU A 160 -20.09 -8.62 10.31
C LEU A 160 -20.09 -7.14 9.89
N SER A 161 -20.63 -6.28 10.74
CA SER A 161 -20.51 -4.83 10.56
C SER A 161 -19.07 -4.37 10.79
N VAL A 162 -18.69 -3.22 10.21
CA VAL A 162 -17.39 -2.60 10.43
C VAL A 162 -17.10 -2.41 11.92
N ASP A 163 -18.09 -1.95 12.69
CA ASP A 163 -17.92 -1.75 14.14
C ASP A 163 -17.68 -3.07 14.88
N LYS A 164 -18.36 -4.15 14.49
CA LYS A 164 -18.15 -5.46 15.11
C LYS A 164 -16.78 -6.04 14.78
N ILE A 165 -16.29 -5.82 13.56
CA ILE A 165 -14.92 -6.20 13.16
C ILE A 165 -13.90 -5.45 14.02
N ILE A 166 -14.08 -4.14 14.23
CA ILE A 166 -13.19 -3.32 15.07
C ILE A 166 -13.23 -3.78 16.54
N GLU A 167 -14.41 -4.12 17.06
CA GLU A 167 -14.58 -4.69 18.40
C GLU A 167 -13.78 -5.98 18.58
N ILE A 168 -13.87 -6.90 17.62
CA ILE A 168 -13.10 -8.16 17.62
C ILE A 168 -11.60 -7.86 17.60
N HIS A 169 -11.12 -6.93 16.78
CA HIS A 169 -9.69 -6.58 16.75
C HIS A 169 -9.22 -5.95 18.06
N HIS A 170 -10.07 -5.16 18.72
CA HIS A 170 -9.79 -4.64 20.05
C HIS A 170 -9.66 -5.75 21.09
N PHE A 171 -10.56 -6.74 21.05
CA PHE A 171 -10.46 -7.92 21.90
C PHE A 171 -9.16 -8.68 21.63
N MET A 172 -8.82 -8.96 20.35
CA MET A 172 -7.58 -9.62 19.99
C MET A 172 -6.34 -8.88 20.51
N LEU A 173 -6.31 -7.55 20.37
CA LEU A 173 -5.23 -6.72 20.90
C LEU A 173 -5.11 -6.84 22.43
N ASN A 174 -6.25 -6.86 23.13
CA ASN A 174 -6.27 -7.04 24.58
C ASN A 174 -5.73 -8.42 24.99
N GLU A 175 -6.08 -9.48 24.27
CA GLU A 175 -5.52 -10.82 24.51
C GLU A 175 -4.01 -10.87 24.25
N LEU A 176 -3.51 -10.21 23.20
CA LEU A 176 -2.06 -10.08 22.97
C LEU A 176 -1.35 -9.41 24.16
N TYR A 177 -1.95 -8.37 24.76
CA TYR A 177 -1.40 -7.72 25.95
C TYR A 177 -1.38 -8.64 27.18
N LYS A 178 -2.32 -9.59 27.27
CA LYS A 178 -2.33 -10.61 28.34
C LYS A 178 -1.27 -11.69 28.14
N ILE A 179 -0.92 -12.01 26.89
CA ILE A 179 0.13 -12.99 26.56
C ILE A 179 1.54 -12.42 26.84
N ASP A 180 1.78 -11.11 26.62
CA ASP A 180 3.10 -10.47 26.84
C ASP A 180 3.77 -10.77 28.20
N PRO A 181 3.08 -10.64 29.36
CA PRO A 181 3.69 -10.96 30.65
C PRO A 181 3.98 -12.45 30.83
N GLU A 182 3.18 -13.35 30.26
CA GLU A 182 3.40 -14.81 30.36
C GLU A 182 4.57 -15.24 29.49
N PHE A 183 4.62 -14.76 28.25
CA PHE A 183 5.71 -15.03 27.33
C PHE A 183 7.07 -14.57 27.87
N LYS A 184 7.12 -13.45 28.60
CA LYS A 184 8.34 -12.96 29.24
C LYS A 184 8.87 -13.86 30.36
N LYS A 185 8.02 -14.70 30.96
CA LYS A 185 8.41 -15.63 32.03
C LYS A 185 9.04 -16.91 31.47
N ILE A 186 8.92 -17.16 30.17
CA ILE A 186 9.45 -18.37 29.54
C ILE A 186 10.99 -18.35 29.59
N PRO A 187 11.63 -19.35 30.23
CA PRO A 187 13.08 -19.49 30.19
C PRO A 187 13.54 -19.79 28.77
N ASN A 188 14.75 -19.35 28.40
CA ASN A 188 15.34 -19.62 27.07
C ASN A 188 14.49 -19.17 25.87
N LYS A 189 13.64 -18.13 26.02
CA LYS A 189 12.80 -17.61 24.93
C LYS A 189 13.54 -17.26 23.62
N HIS A 190 14.85 -17.06 23.68
CA HIS A 190 15.71 -16.74 22.53
C HIS A 190 16.02 -17.98 21.67
N GLU A 191 15.80 -19.19 22.19
CA GLU A 191 15.93 -20.46 21.47
C GLU A 191 14.64 -20.86 20.75
N LEU A 192 13.53 -20.17 21.01
CA LEU A 192 12.25 -20.42 20.36
C LEU A 192 12.27 -19.86 18.94
N ASP A 193 11.71 -20.62 17.99
CA ASP A 193 11.58 -20.20 16.60
C ASP A 193 10.53 -19.08 16.52
N PRO A 194 10.90 -17.87 16.06
CA PRO A 194 9.97 -16.77 15.87
C PRO A 194 8.77 -17.11 14.97
N LYS A 195 8.96 -17.99 13.96
CA LYS A 195 7.88 -18.43 13.05
C LYS A 195 6.82 -19.21 13.83
N LEU A 196 7.26 -20.11 14.70
CA LEU A 196 6.36 -20.88 15.58
C LEU A 196 5.74 -20.01 16.68
N ILE A 197 6.48 -19.03 17.23
CA ILE A 197 5.92 -18.07 18.19
C ILE A 197 4.72 -17.33 17.57
N ALA A 198 4.86 -16.81 16.35
CA ALA A 198 3.77 -16.12 15.66
C ALA A 198 2.54 -17.02 15.49
N LEU A 199 2.76 -18.25 15.01
CA LEU A 199 1.71 -19.24 14.80
C LEU A 199 0.97 -19.60 16.10
N VAL A 200 1.69 -19.79 17.20
CA VAL A 200 1.12 -20.15 18.51
C VAL A 200 0.28 -19.01 19.08
N ILE A 201 0.84 -17.79 19.13
CA ILE A 201 0.13 -16.61 19.64
C ILE A 201 -1.15 -16.39 18.86
N GLN A 202 -1.04 -16.46 17.54
CA GLN A 202 -2.16 -16.34 16.64
C GLN A 202 -3.24 -17.39 16.93
N SER A 203 -2.86 -18.65 17.09
CA SER A 203 -3.81 -19.74 17.35
C SER A 203 -4.52 -19.57 18.71
N ILE A 204 -3.79 -19.13 19.74
CA ILE A 204 -4.36 -18.83 21.06
C ILE A 204 -5.37 -17.67 20.98
N VAL A 205 -5.00 -16.57 20.30
CA VAL A 205 -5.89 -15.41 20.16
C VAL A 205 -7.12 -15.78 19.34
N SER A 206 -6.97 -16.49 18.23
CA SER A 206 -8.11 -16.98 17.43
C SER A 206 -9.03 -17.85 18.29
N ALA A 207 -8.48 -18.81 19.04
CA ALA A 207 -9.27 -19.69 19.88
C ALA A 207 -10.13 -18.93 20.91
N LYS A 208 -9.60 -17.85 21.48
CA LYS A 208 -10.32 -16.97 22.39
C LYS A 208 -11.39 -16.12 21.70
N VAL A 209 -11.13 -15.66 20.46
CA VAL A 209 -12.16 -14.99 19.66
C VAL A 209 -13.32 -15.94 19.38
N GLU A 210 -13.04 -17.20 19.03
CA GLU A 210 -14.10 -18.18 18.80
C GLU A 210 -14.92 -18.44 20.07
N GLU A 211 -14.28 -18.50 21.23
CA GLU A 211 -14.97 -18.67 22.52
C GLU A 211 -15.83 -17.44 22.88
N GLU A 212 -15.30 -16.23 22.72
CA GLU A 212 -15.99 -15.00 23.13
C GLU A 212 -17.14 -14.61 22.18
N PHE A 213 -16.93 -14.72 20.88
CA PHE A 213 -17.86 -14.20 19.88
C PHE A 213 -18.70 -15.28 19.19
N ASN A 214 -18.41 -16.57 19.43
CA ASN A 214 -19.04 -17.70 18.74
C ASN A 214 -18.94 -17.57 17.20
N LEU A 215 -17.77 -17.15 16.73
CA LEU A 215 -17.40 -16.96 15.33
C LEU A 215 -16.16 -17.77 15.02
N THR A 216 -16.07 -18.39 13.85
CA THR A 216 -14.83 -19.03 13.42
C THR A 216 -13.81 -17.99 12.92
N SER A 217 -12.54 -18.37 12.85
CA SER A 217 -11.52 -17.52 12.19
C SER A 217 -11.91 -17.12 10.77
N GLU A 218 -12.58 -18.01 10.05
CA GLU A 218 -13.07 -17.78 8.69
C GLU A 218 -14.18 -16.76 8.60
N ASP A 219 -15.10 -16.75 9.56
CA ASP A 219 -16.22 -15.78 9.55
C ASP A 219 -15.68 -14.36 9.71
N VAL A 220 -14.66 -14.20 10.56
CA VAL A 220 -13.97 -12.92 10.77
C VAL A 220 -13.18 -12.51 9.52
N GLU A 221 -12.42 -13.43 8.92
CA GLU A 221 -11.66 -13.20 7.68
C GLU A 221 -12.56 -12.80 6.51
N ALA A 222 -13.64 -13.55 6.29
CA ALA A 222 -14.61 -13.30 5.24
C ALA A 222 -15.25 -11.92 5.41
N SER A 223 -15.59 -11.56 6.66
CA SER A 223 -16.20 -10.26 6.96
C SER A 223 -15.24 -9.10 6.71
N ILE A 224 -13.96 -9.27 7.02
CA ILE A 224 -12.93 -8.27 6.70
C ILE A 224 -12.80 -8.09 5.19
N ALA A 225 -12.71 -9.19 4.43
CA ALA A 225 -12.62 -9.16 2.97
C ALA A 225 -13.83 -8.42 2.35
N ASN A 226 -15.04 -8.75 2.81
CA ASN A 226 -16.27 -8.12 2.34
C ASN A 226 -16.37 -6.62 2.70
N GLN A 227 -15.75 -6.19 3.81
CA GLN A 227 -15.77 -4.81 4.30
C GLN A 227 -14.48 -4.04 3.98
N GLN A 228 -13.58 -4.58 3.15
CA GLN A 228 -12.21 -4.08 3.00
C GLN A 228 -12.15 -2.60 2.60
N TYR A 229 -13.04 -2.14 1.72
CA TYR A 229 -13.08 -0.73 1.32
C TYR A 229 -13.42 0.20 2.49
N ALA A 230 -14.42 -0.17 3.30
CA ALA A 230 -14.82 0.59 4.48
C ALA A 230 -13.72 0.58 5.56
N LEU A 231 -13.12 -0.59 5.80
CA LEU A 231 -12.06 -0.78 6.80
C LEU A 231 -10.76 -0.04 6.44
N THR A 232 -10.38 -0.02 5.15
CA THR A 232 -9.14 0.65 4.69
C THR A 232 -9.15 2.15 4.98
N SER A 233 -10.32 2.78 5.00
CA SER A 233 -10.48 4.20 5.33
C SER A 233 -10.77 4.48 6.81
N ASN A 234 -10.99 3.43 7.61
CA ASN A 234 -11.32 3.55 9.02
C ASN A 234 -10.05 3.72 9.88
N MET A 235 -9.95 4.88 10.55
CA MET A 235 -8.77 5.23 11.35
C MET A 235 -8.59 4.34 12.60
N GLU A 236 -9.68 3.90 13.21
CA GLU A 236 -9.62 3.05 14.40
C GLU A 236 -9.17 1.63 14.04
N PHE A 237 -9.71 1.07 12.96
CA PHE A 237 -9.25 -0.21 12.43
C PHE A 237 -7.74 -0.18 12.11
N ALA A 238 -7.28 0.88 11.43
CA ALA A 238 -5.85 1.07 11.15
C ALA A 238 -5.01 1.18 12.44
N ARG A 239 -5.50 1.93 13.45
CA ARG A 239 -4.81 2.11 14.73
C ARG A 239 -4.65 0.78 15.47
N VAL A 240 -5.72 0.00 15.57
CA VAL A 240 -5.69 -1.30 16.28
C VAL A 240 -4.74 -2.27 15.59
N ASN A 241 -4.79 -2.37 14.26
CA ASN A 241 -3.87 -3.22 13.51
C ASN A 241 -2.39 -2.82 13.70
N ILE A 242 -2.08 -1.52 13.71
CA ILE A 242 -0.71 -1.05 14.02
C ILE A 242 -0.29 -1.48 15.42
N GLN A 243 -1.18 -1.38 16.41
CA GLN A 243 -0.88 -1.80 17.79
C GLN A 243 -0.68 -3.32 17.90
N MET A 244 -1.48 -4.12 17.19
CA MET A 244 -1.33 -5.57 17.12
C MET A 244 0.00 -5.95 16.46
N GLN A 245 0.38 -5.31 15.36
CA GLN A 245 1.69 -5.51 14.73
C GLN A 245 2.84 -5.12 15.66
N THR A 246 2.69 -4.01 16.41
CA THR A 246 3.69 -3.55 17.39
C THR A 246 3.98 -4.62 18.44
N ILE A 247 2.94 -5.17 19.05
CA ILE A 247 3.11 -6.19 20.08
C ILE A 247 3.56 -7.52 19.50
N MET A 248 3.11 -7.89 18.30
CA MET A 248 3.56 -9.09 17.60
C MET A 248 5.08 -9.05 17.33
N ASN A 249 5.59 -7.92 16.84
CA ASN A 249 7.02 -7.72 16.60
C ASN A 249 7.87 -7.84 17.87
N LYS A 250 7.30 -7.46 19.02
CA LYS A 250 7.97 -7.59 20.31
C LYS A 250 8.17 -9.05 20.72
N PHE A 251 7.20 -9.92 20.42
CA PHE A 251 7.34 -11.36 20.67
C PHE A 251 8.44 -12.00 19.80
N MET A 252 8.64 -11.48 18.59
CA MET A 252 9.60 -12.01 17.60
C MET A 252 11.01 -11.42 17.71
N GLY A 253 11.27 -10.52 18.66
CA GLY A 253 12.63 -10.02 18.97
C GLY A 253 13.19 -8.93 18.04
N HIS A 254 12.39 -8.33 17.15
CA HIS A 254 12.88 -7.30 16.22
C HIS A 254 12.94 -5.88 16.83
N PRO A 255 14.04 -5.12 16.65
CA PRO A 255 14.13 -3.73 17.04
C PRO A 255 13.35 -2.81 16.09
N HIS A 256 12.60 -1.91 16.73
CA HIS A 256 11.52 -1.10 16.19
C HIS A 256 12.01 0.17 15.45
N LYS A 257 12.69 0.04 14.29
CA LYS A 257 13.19 1.22 13.55
C LYS A 257 12.15 1.88 12.62
N ASP A 258 11.37 1.10 11.87
CA ASP A 258 10.45 1.68 10.86
C ASP A 258 9.09 2.14 11.44
N LEU A 259 8.64 1.50 12.50
CA LEU A 259 7.32 1.78 13.07
C LEU A 259 7.31 3.06 13.94
N ASN A 260 8.47 3.53 14.42
CA ASN A 260 8.57 4.86 15.04
C ASN A 260 8.30 5.99 14.03
N ASN A 261 8.69 5.83 12.76
CA ASN A 261 8.39 6.80 11.72
C ASN A 261 6.90 6.79 11.32
N LEU A 262 6.27 5.61 11.31
CA LEU A 262 4.84 5.47 11.05
C LEU A 262 4.00 6.02 12.21
N LEU A 263 4.33 5.67 13.45
CA LEU A 263 3.71 6.21 14.66
C LEU A 263 3.96 7.72 14.80
N LEU A 264 5.11 8.26 14.37
CA LEU A 264 5.34 9.71 14.32
C LEU A 264 4.45 10.40 13.28
N GLN A 265 4.19 9.77 12.13
CA GLN A 265 3.23 10.27 11.13
C GLN A 265 1.78 10.31 11.67
N PHE A 266 1.36 9.29 12.42
CA PHE A 266 0.01 9.24 12.99
C PHE A 266 -0.13 10.04 14.31
N ARG A 267 0.90 10.06 15.15
CA ARG A 267 0.96 10.90 16.37
C ARG A 267 1.05 12.39 16.04
N GLY A 268 1.63 12.74 14.88
CA GLY A 268 1.55 14.08 14.29
C GLY A 268 0.12 14.51 13.91
N LYS A 269 -0.81 13.58 13.69
CA LYS A 269 -2.25 13.86 13.49
C LYS A 269 -3.04 13.92 14.82
N ASN A 270 -2.61 13.21 15.87
CA ASN A 270 -3.33 13.16 17.15
C ASN A 270 -3.00 14.30 18.13
N LYS A 271 -1.89 15.04 17.94
CA LYS A 271 -1.60 16.24 18.75
C LYS A 271 -2.49 17.45 18.41
N THR A 272 -3.27 17.38 17.33
CA THR A 272 -4.16 18.46 16.87
C THR A 272 -5.55 18.48 17.51
N ASN A 273 -5.92 17.49 18.35
CA ASN A 273 -7.27 17.41 18.94
C ASN A 273 -7.35 17.61 20.46
N LYS A 274 -6.30 18.11 21.12
CA LYS A 274 -6.39 18.40 22.56
C LYS A 274 -5.62 19.64 22.99
N THR A 275 -5.95 20.80 22.42
CA THR A 275 -5.97 22.08 23.15
C THR A 275 -6.79 23.11 22.36
N ILE A 276 -7.90 23.55 22.94
CA ILE A 276 -8.66 24.72 22.52
C ILE A 276 -7.81 25.97 22.86
N ASN A 277 -7.82 26.95 21.95
CA ASN A 277 -7.09 28.22 21.92
C ASN A 277 -5.66 28.19 21.36
N GLY A 278 -5.52 28.59 20.09
CA GLY A 278 -4.24 28.97 19.50
C GLY A 278 -4.15 28.67 17.99
N THR A 279 -4.49 29.68 17.18
CA THR A 279 -4.16 29.83 15.74
C THR A 279 -4.12 28.57 14.87
N MET A 280 -5.18 28.41 14.08
CA MET A 280 -5.37 27.37 13.06
C MET A 280 -4.18 27.31 12.09
N LYS A 281 -3.18 26.47 12.40
CA LYS A 281 -2.06 26.22 11.50
C LYS A 281 -2.51 25.23 10.43
N MET A 282 -3.21 25.76 9.41
CA MET A 282 -3.55 24.97 8.23
C MET A 282 -2.28 24.31 7.70
N ARG A 283 -2.35 22.99 7.52
CA ARG A 283 -1.24 22.18 7.00
C ARG A 283 -0.91 22.73 5.62
N LYS A 284 0.35 23.14 5.40
CA LYS A 284 0.77 23.87 4.19
C LYS A 284 0.35 23.18 2.90
N ASP A 285 0.36 21.85 2.88
CA ASP A 285 -0.08 21.03 1.74
C ASP A 285 -1.55 21.24 1.36
N ASN A 286 -2.43 21.48 2.35
CA ASN A 286 -3.85 21.73 2.11
C ASN A 286 -4.07 23.14 1.54
N ILE A 287 -3.28 24.12 1.96
CA ILE A 287 -3.33 25.48 1.41
C ILE A 287 -2.88 25.47 -0.04
N THR A 288 -1.78 24.78 -0.34
CA THR A 288 -1.24 24.63 -1.69
C THR A 288 -2.25 23.93 -2.63
N PHE A 289 -2.87 22.85 -2.17
CA PHE A 289 -3.91 22.15 -2.93
C PHE A 289 -5.13 23.04 -3.19
N LEU A 290 -5.60 23.75 -2.15
CA LEU A 290 -6.74 24.67 -2.26
C LEU A 290 -6.45 25.82 -3.25
N LEU A 291 -5.23 26.38 -3.22
CA LEU A 291 -4.80 27.40 -4.17
C LEU A 291 -4.74 26.87 -5.60
N GLY A 292 -4.30 25.62 -5.82
CA GLY A 292 -4.31 24.97 -7.12
C GLY A 292 -5.73 24.77 -7.68
N ILE A 293 -6.67 24.37 -6.82
CA ILE A 293 -8.09 24.25 -7.20
C ILE A 293 -8.69 25.62 -7.53
N ILE A 294 -8.47 26.63 -6.68
CA ILE A 294 -8.98 27.98 -6.90
C ILE A 294 -8.46 28.55 -8.22
N ALA A 295 -7.16 28.39 -8.50
CA ALA A 295 -6.57 28.84 -9.76
C ALA A 295 -7.18 28.13 -10.97
N SER A 296 -7.47 26.83 -10.86
CA SER A 296 -8.08 26.04 -11.93
C SER A 296 -9.55 26.45 -12.18
N ILE A 297 -10.31 26.71 -11.12
CA ILE A 297 -11.69 27.19 -11.21
C ILE A 297 -11.73 28.60 -11.80
N LEU A 298 -10.82 29.50 -11.39
CA LEU A 298 -10.72 30.84 -11.96
C LEU A 298 -10.41 30.80 -13.46
N LEU A 299 -9.56 29.87 -13.91
CA LEU A 299 -9.28 29.67 -15.34
C LEU A 299 -10.56 29.27 -16.11
N LEU A 300 -11.39 28.43 -15.50
CA LEU A 300 -12.65 27.94 -16.07
C LEU A 300 -13.72 29.06 -16.13
N VAL A 301 -13.78 29.92 -15.10
CA VAL A 301 -14.65 31.10 -15.06
C VAL A 301 -14.25 32.14 -16.12
N VAL A 302 -12.95 32.42 -16.27
CA VAL A 302 -12.43 33.29 -17.34
C VAL A 302 -12.76 32.72 -18.71
N GLY A 303 -12.68 31.39 -18.86
CA GLY A 303 -13.20 30.67 -20.02
C GLY A 303 -14.66 31.04 -20.29
N GLY A 304 -15.58 30.78 -19.35
CA GLY A 304 -17.02 31.04 -19.52
C GLY A 304 -17.38 32.49 -19.86
N MET A 305 -16.58 33.48 -19.43
CA MET A 305 -16.78 34.89 -19.80
C MET A 305 -16.48 35.20 -21.28
N LEU A 306 -15.86 34.27 -22.02
CA LEU A 306 -15.51 34.38 -23.44
C LEU A 306 -16.58 33.85 -24.41
N ASP A 307 -17.84 33.79 -23.98
CA ASP A 307 -19.01 33.20 -24.68
C ASP A 307 -19.15 33.53 -26.18
N SER A 308 -18.56 34.63 -26.66
CA SER A 308 -18.57 35.00 -28.08
C SER A 308 -17.53 34.30 -28.96
N VAL A 309 -16.62 33.48 -28.41
CA VAL A 309 -15.52 32.85 -29.17
C VAL A 309 -15.41 31.36 -28.85
N ASN A 310 -16.36 30.58 -29.36
CA ASN A 310 -16.55 29.13 -29.10
C ASN A 310 -15.25 28.29 -29.16
N TYR A 311 -14.35 28.59 -30.11
CA TYR A 311 -13.09 27.85 -30.24
C TYR A 311 -12.11 28.13 -29.09
N ILE A 312 -12.01 29.38 -28.65
CA ILE A 312 -11.09 29.80 -27.58
C ILE A 312 -11.62 29.32 -26.23
N LEU A 313 -12.94 29.40 -26.02
CA LEU A 313 -13.62 28.85 -24.84
C LEU A 313 -13.29 27.35 -24.66
N GLY A 314 -13.38 26.57 -25.75
CA GLY A 314 -13.03 25.14 -25.73
C GLY A 314 -11.58 24.88 -25.33
N CYS A 315 -10.62 25.66 -25.86
CA CYS A 315 -9.21 25.52 -25.49
C CYS A 315 -8.95 25.84 -24.01
N TYR A 316 -9.55 26.90 -23.46
CA TYR A 316 -9.37 27.24 -22.04
C TYR A 316 -10.02 26.22 -21.10
N ILE A 317 -11.20 25.71 -21.45
CA ILE A 317 -11.87 24.65 -20.68
C ILE A 317 -11.02 23.37 -20.72
N PHE A 318 -10.53 22.98 -21.90
CA PHE A 318 -9.70 21.78 -22.04
C PHE A 318 -8.39 21.89 -21.26
N VAL A 319 -7.67 23.01 -21.38
CA VAL A 319 -6.41 23.26 -20.66
C VAL A 319 -6.65 23.35 -19.16
N GLY A 320 -7.70 24.04 -18.72
CA GLY A 320 -8.07 24.12 -17.30
C GLY A 320 -8.42 22.75 -16.70
N LEU A 321 -9.16 21.92 -17.43
CA LEU A 321 -9.50 20.56 -17.00
C LEU A 321 -8.26 19.66 -16.96
N ALA A 322 -7.41 19.70 -17.99
CA ALA A 322 -6.15 18.96 -18.01
C ALA A 322 -5.24 19.35 -16.84
N LEU A 323 -5.14 20.65 -16.52
CA LEU A 323 -4.37 21.14 -15.37
C LEU A 323 -4.98 20.72 -14.03
N THR A 324 -6.30 20.72 -13.91
CA THR A 324 -6.99 20.27 -12.71
C THR A 324 -6.70 18.79 -12.46
N VAL A 325 -6.86 17.95 -13.49
CA VAL A 325 -6.57 16.51 -13.41
C VAL A 325 -5.09 16.28 -13.10
N TYR A 326 -4.19 16.99 -13.76
CA TYR A 326 -2.76 16.89 -13.51
C TYR A 326 -2.38 17.29 -12.08
N THR A 327 -2.97 18.36 -11.54
CA THR A 327 -2.78 18.81 -10.16
C THR A 327 -3.34 17.79 -9.16
N ILE A 328 -4.53 17.25 -9.43
CA ILE A 328 -5.14 16.17 -8.63
C ILE A 328 -4.20 14.96 -8.59
N LEU A 329 -3.72 14.48 -9.73
CA LEU A 329 -2.79 13.35 -9.81
C LEU A 329 -1.47 13.63 -9.08
N ALA A 330 -0.94 14.85 -9.23
CA ALA A 330 0.30 15.26 -8.57
C ALA A 330 0.19 15.27 -7.03
N PHE A 331 -0.98 15.65 -6.48
CA PHE A 331 -1.15 15.85 -5.04
C PHE A 331 -1.89 14.72 -4.32
N LEU A 332 -2.71 13.91 -5.00
CA LEU A 332 -3.44 12.79 -4.41
C LEU A 332 -2.67 11.49 -4.43
N VAL A 333 -1.78 11.26 -5.41
CA VAL A 333 -1.00 10.02 -5.49
C VAL A 333 0.18 10.09 -4.50
N PRO A 334 0.19 9.30 -3.40
CA PRO A 334 1.20 9.45 -2.36
C PRO A 334 2.61 9.05 -2.81
N SER A 335 2.72 8.21 -3.84
CA SER A 335 4.00 7.74 -4.39
C SER A 335 4.74 8.80 -5.20
N THR A 336 4.05 9.79 -5.77
CA THR A 336 4.68 10.84 -6.60
C THR A 336 5.25 11.98 -5.76
N LYS A 337 4.75 12.20 -4.54
CA LYS A 337 5.18 13.30 -3.64
C LYS A 337 6.65 13.29 -3.24
N LYS A 338 7.32 12.13 -3.26
CA LYS A 338 8.74 12.02 -2.89
C LYS A 338 9.67 12.00 -4.10
N SER A 339 9.14 11.93 -5.32
CA SER A 339 9.97 11.89 -6.52
C SER A 339 10.36 13.31 -6.93
N ARG A 340 11.66 13.62 -6.82
CA ARG A 340 12.24 14.88 -7.30
C ARG A 340 11.95 15.09 -8.79
N ASP A 341 12.01 14.03 -9.58
CA ASP A 341 11.82 14.08 -11.03
C ASP A 341 10.38 14.42 -11.40
N PHE A 342 9.42 13.94 -10.59
CA PHE A 342 8.01 14.29 -10.75
C PHE A 342 7.75 15.76 -10.43
N VAL A 343 8.33 16.30 -9.35
CA VAL A 343 8.17 17.72 -9.00
C VAL A 343 8.85 18.61 -10.04
N PHE A 344 10.02 18.22 -10.55
CA PHE A 344 10.69 18.92 -11.65
C PHE A 344 9.84 18.90 -12.93
N SER A 345 9.29 17.74 -13.31
CA SER A 345 8.37 17.61 -14.44
C SER A 345 7.15 18.52 -14.28
N TYR A 346 6.53 18.54 -13.10
CA TYR A 346 5.43 19.45 -12.79
C TYR A 346 5.81 20.92 -12.99
N GLY A 347 7.04 21.30 -12.61
CA GLY A 347 7.54 22.68 -12.76
C GLY A 347 7.75 23.07 -14.21
N VAL A 348 8.40 22.20 -14.97
CA VAL A 348 8.62 22.39 -16.41
C VAL A 348 7.29 22.48 -17.14
N THR A 349 6.35 21.57 -16.88
CA THR A 349 5.02 21.59 -17.51
C THR A 349 4.26 22.87 -17.17
N THR A 350 4.29 23.32 -15.91
CA THR A 350 3.65 24.57 -15.49
C THR A 350 4.25 25.78 -16.20
N ALA A 351 5.58 25.85 -16.31
CA ALA A 351 6.27 26.94 -17.01
C ALA A 351 5.92 26.97 -18.50
N CYS A 352 5.93 25.80 -19.17
CA CYS A 352 5.52 25.67 -20.56
C CYS A 352 4.07 26.13 -20.78
N MET A 353 3.15 25.73 -19.89
CA MET A 353 1.75 26.13 -19.97
C MET A 353 1.55 27.63 -19.76
N PHE A 354 2.30 28.25 -18.85
CA PHE A 354 2.30 29.71 -18.68
C PHE A 354 2.73 30.42 -19.96
N VAL A 355 3.80 29.98 -20.61
CA VAL A 355 4.28 30.57 -21.86
C VAL A 355 3.23 30.44 -22.97
N ILE A 356 2.63 29.25 -23.14
CA ILE A 356 1.58 29.02 -24.13
C ILE A 356 0.38 29.94 -23.86
N SER A 357 -0.09 30.02 -22.61
CA SER A 357 -1.18 30.90 -22.21
C SER A 357 -0.88 32.37 -22.51
N LEU A 358 0.35 32.81 -22.24
CA LEU A 358 0.80 34.19 -22.49
C LEU A 358 0.83 34.49 -23.99
N MET A 359 1.34 33.58 -24.81
CA MET A 359 1.35 33.74 -26.27
C MET A 359 -0.08 33.83 -26.84
N ILE A 360 -1.00 32.99 -26.36
CA ILE A 360 -2.41 33.04 -26.78
C ILE A 360 -3.03 34.40 -26.44
N HIS A 361 -2.82 34.91 -25.22
CA HIS A 361 -3.35 36.22 -24.83
C HIS A 361 -2.75 37.37 -25.66
N ILE A 362 -1.46 37.33 -25.99
CA ILE A 362 -0.83 38.32 -26.88
C ILE A 362 -1.51 38.30 -28.25
N VAL A 363 -1.67 37.11 -28.85
CA VAL A 363 -2.30 36.97 -30.18
C VAL A 363 -3.75 37.44 -30.16
N ILE A 364 -4.53 37.08 -29.14
CA ILE A 364 -5.92 37.54 -29.01
C ILE A 364 -5.98 39.06 -28.86
N THR A 365 -5.08 39.63 -28.07
CA THR A 365 -5.02 41.08 -27.84
C THR A 365 -4.72 41.81 -29.16
N ASP A 366 -3.66 41.41 -29.87
CA ASP A 366 -3.31 42.06 -31.13
C ASP A 366 -4.39 41.87 -32.20
N TRP A 367 -4.98 40.68 -32.30
CA TRP A 367 -5.96 40.40 -33.35
C TRP A 367 -7.35 41.02 -33.07
N LYS A 368 -7.89 40.84 -31.86
CA LYS A 368 -9.28 41.24 -31.53
C LYS A 368 -9.39 42.65 -30.97
N VAL A 369 -8.47 43.06 -30.08
CA VAL A 369 -8.55 44.40 -29.46
C VAL A 369 -8.25 45.46 -30.50
N LYS A 370 -7.14 45.32 -31.24
CA LYS A 370 -6.73 46.29 -32.27
C LYS A 370 -7.81 46.49 -33.33
N SER A 371 -8.38 45.41 -33.84
CA SER A 371 -9.47 45.47 -34.83
C SER A 371 -10.71 46.14 -34.24
N SER A 372 -11.19 45.68 -33.07
CA SER A 372 -12.44 46.18 -32.48
C SER A 372 -12.37 47.64 -32.04
N CYS A 373 -11.20 48.12 -31.60
CA CYS A 373 -10.98 49.50 -31.19
C CYS A 373 -10.77 50.44 -32.38
N ASN A 374 -10.13 49.98 -33.47
CA ASN A 374 -9.99 50.79 -34.69
C ASN A 374 -11.33 51.07 -35.38
N TYR A 375 -12.29 50.13 -35.30
CA TYR A 375 -13.63 50.30 -35.88
C TYR A 375 -14.66 50.91 -34.90
N ASN A 376 -14.22 51.45 -33.76
CA ASN A 376 -15.05 52.08 -32.73
C ASN A 376 -16.28 51.25 -32.31
N SER A 377 -16.10 49.93 -32.22
CA SER A 377 -17.16 49.04 -31.76
C SER A 377 -17.31 49.13 -30.24
N GLY A 378 -18.55 49.09 -29.73
CA GLY A 378 -18.83 49.06 -28.29
C GLY A 378 -18.21 47.87 -27.54
N ASN A 379 -17.63 46.92 -28.27
CA ASN A 379 -16.95 45.74 -27.72
C ASN A 379 -15.45 45.97 -27.42
N CYS A 380 -14.86 47.09 -27.82
CA CYS A 380 -13.44 47.41 -27.56
C CYS A 380 -13.10 47.28 -26.06
N THR A 381 -13.89 47.89 -25.18
CA THR A 381 -13.70 47.82 -23.72
C THR A 381 -13.81 46.38 -23.19
N LYS A 382 -14.73 45.57 -23.74
CA LYS A 382 -14.89 44.16 -23.36
C LYS A 382 -13.63 43.36 -23.69
N TYR A 383 -13.07 43.53 -24.89
CA TYR A 383 -11.84 42.80 -25.28
C TYR A 383 -10.60 43.26 -24.52
N ILE A 384 -10.48 44.56 -24.21
CA ILE A 384 -9.41 45.08 -23.34
C ILE A 384 -9.51 44.42 -21.96
N PHE A 385 -10.71 44.39 -21.37
CA PHE A 385 -10.92 43.78 -20.06
C PHE A 385 -10.59 42.28 -20.06
N ILE A 386 -11.04 41.56 -21.09
CA ILE A 386 -10.70 40.13 -21.30
C ILE A 386 -9.19 39.92 -21.36
N SER A 387 -8.48 40.75 -22.13
CA SER A 387 -7.02 40.67 -22.27
C SER A 387 -6.32 40.89 -20.92
N VAL A 388 -6.68 41.97 -20.21
CA VAL A 388 -6.10 42.31 -18.90
C VAL A 388 -6.36 41.21 -17.87
N CYS A 389 -7.60 40.72 -17.78
CA CYS A 389 -7.96 39.61 -16.89
C CYS A 389 -7.23 38.31 -17.27
N GLY A 390 -7.05 38.05 -18.57
CA GLY A 390 -6.27 36.93 -19.08
C GLY A 390 -4.83 36.96 -18.60
N PHE A 391 -4.11 38.05 -18.87
CA PHE A 391 -2.73 38.22 -18.37
C PHE A 391 -2.65 38.12 -16.85
N ALA A 392 -3.53 38.82 -16.12
CA ALA A 392 -3.56 38.77 -14.66
C ALA A 392 -3.75 37.33 -14.14
N SER A 393 -4.63 36.54 -14.77
CA SER A 393 -4.86 35.15 -14.40
C SER A 393 -3.64 34.26 -14.65
N SER A 394 -2.94 34.42 -15.78
CA SER A 394 -1.71 33.68 -16.07
C SER A 394 -0.60 34.01 -15.06
N PHE A 395 -0.43 35.29 -14.68
CA PHE A 395 0.54 35.69 -13.66
C PHE A 395 0.16 35.16 -12.27
N CYS A 396 -1.13 35.16 -11.91
CA CYS A 396 -1.59 34.57 -10.66
C CYS A 396 -1.31 33.06 -10.62
N PHE A 397 -1.53 32.34 -11.72
CA PHE A 397 -1.25 30.91 -11.83
C PHE A 397 0.25 30.61 -11.69
N LEU A 398 1.11 31.41 -12.34
CA LEU A 398 2.56 31.29 -12.18
C LEU A 398 2.99 31.57 -10.74
N GLY A 399 2.47 32.62 -10.12
CA GLY A 399 2.75 32.98 -8.73
C GLY A 399 2.33 31.88 -7.76
N ALA A 400 1.12 31.32 -7.92
CA ALA A 400 0.63 30.21 -7.12
C ALA A 400 1.51 28.96 -7.27
N SER A 401 1.96 28.68 -8.50
CA SER A 401 2.86 27.57 -8.77
C SER A 401 4.25 27.77 -8.15
N ILE A 402 4.85 28.94 -8.26
CA ILE A 402 6.15 29.25 -7.61
C ILE A 402 6.04 29.15 -6.08
N MET A 403 4.95 29.66 -5.51
CA MET A 403 4.70 29.53 -4.07
C MET A 403 4.55 28.07 -3.65
N THR A 404 3.90 27.25 -4.49
CA THR A 404 3.78 25.79 -4.29
C THR A 404 5.17 25.13 -4.22
N PHE A 405 6.08 25.46 -5.14
CA PHE A 405 7.46 24.96 -5.11
C PHE A 405 8.23 25.39 -3.86
N LYS A 406 8.13 26.68 -3.47
CA LYS A 406 8.77 27.19 -2.25
C LYS A 406 8.24 26.49 -0.99
N VAL A 407 6.95 26.24 -0.93
CA VAL A 407 6.31 25.57 0.22
C VAL A 407 6.77 24.11 0.34
N LEU A 408 6.98 23.43 -0.79
CA LEU A 408 7.41 22.03 -0.84
C LEU A 408 8.90 21.81 -0.54
N ARG A 409 9.70 22.87 -0.31
CA ARG A 409 11.16 22.79 -0.08
C ARG A 409 11.88 21.93 -1.12
N VAL A 410 11.51 22.06 -2.38
CA VAL A 410 12.24 21.41 -3.50
C VAL A 410 13.49 22.22 -3.90
N TRP A 411 13.76 23.30 -3.16
CA TRP A 411 15.00 24.08 -3.18
C TRP A 411 15.51 24.28 -1.76
#